data_AF-A0A6G3X7T5-F1
#
_entry.id   AF-A0A6G3X7T5-F1
#
_cell.length_a   1.000
_cell.length_b   1.000
_cell.length_c   1.000
_cell.angle_alpha   90.00
_cell.angle_beta   90.00
_cell.angle_gamma   90.00
#
_symmetry.space_group_name_H-M   'P 1'
#
loop_
_entity.id
_entity.type
_entity.pdbx_description
1 polymer ?
#
loop_
_entity_poly.entity_id
_entity_poly.type
_entity_poly.pdbx_seq_one_letter_code
_entity_poly.pdbx_strand_id
1 'polypeptide(L)'
;VQEVVAGAIVKAGITSADVKAIGITNQRETTLLWDKNTGEPVHNALVWQDTRTDALCKELGRNVGQDRFRRETGLPLASYFAGPKVRWLLDNVEGLRERAEAGDILFGTMDSWVIWNLTGGTDGGVHVTDVTNASRTLLMNLHTMAWDEKILHSIGIPAAVLP
;
A
#
# COMPACT_ATOMS: atom_id res chain seq x y z
N VAL A 1 -12.45 12.02 1.96
CA VAL A 1 -11.87 12.58 0.71
C VAL A 1 -12.96 13.10 -0.23
N GLN A 2 -13.91 12.25 -0.66
CA GLN A 2 -14.97 12.67 -1.60
C GLN A 2 -15.78 13.89 -1.11
N GLU A 3 -16.15 13.93 0.17
CA GLU A 3 -16.90 15.06 0.74
C GLU A 3 -16.17 16.40 0.60
N VAL A 4 -14.87 16.45 0.93
CA VAL A 4 -14.09 17.69 0.81
C VAL A 4 -13.79 18.07 -0.64
N VAL A 5 -13.70 17.09 -1.54
CA VAL A 5 -13.59 17.34 -3.00
C VAL A 5 -14.88 17.97 -3.52
N ALA A 6 -16.04 17.40 -3.19
CA ALA A 6 -17.34 17.95 -3.57
C ALA A 6 -17.53 19.36 -2.98
N GLY A 7 -17.18 19.55 -1.70
CA GLY A 7 -17.25 20.86 -1.04
C GLY A 7 -16.34 21.91 -1.70
N ALA A 8 -15.14 21.53 -2.15
CA ALA A 8 -14.23 22.44 -2.85
C ALA A 8 -14.78 22.87 -4.22
N ILE A 9 -15.35 21.95 -4.98
CA ILE A 9 -16.02 22.23 -6.27
C ILE A 9 -17.18 23.23 -6.06
N VAL A 10 -18.05 22.94 -5.09
CA VAL A 10 -19.18 23.81 -4.74
C VAL A 10 -18.71 25.20 -4.32
N LYS A 11 -17.70 25.27 -3.45
CA LYS A 11 -17.14 26.55 -2.97
C LYS A 11 -16.52 27.38 -4.08
N ALA A 12 -15.92 26.73 -5.08
CA ALA A 12 -15.34 27.39 -6.23
C ALA A 12 -16.38 27.83 -7.28
N GLY A 13 -17.65 27.40 -7.15
CA GLY A 13 -18.70 27.73 -8.11
C GLY A 13 -18.50 27.09 -9.49
N ILE A 14 -17.75 25.99 -9.55
CA ILE A 14 -17.49 25.23 -10.78
C ILE A 14 -18.19 23.86 -10.74
N THR A 15 -18.17 23.15 -11.85
CA THR A 15 -18.65 21.77 -11.98
C THR A 15 -17.47 20.80 -12.13
N SER A 16 -17.73 19.49 -12.05
CA SER A 16 -16.71 18.47 -12.34
C SER A 16 -16.17 18.56 -13.78
N ALA A 17 -16.96 19.05 -14.74
CA ALA A 17 -16.55 19.22 -16.13
C ALA A 17 -15.49 20.33 -16.33
N ASP A 18 -15.40 21.26 -15.37
CA ASP A 18 -14.41 22.34 -15.39
C ASP A 18 -13.04 21.89 -14.87
N VAL A 19 -12.98 20.75 -14.16
CA VAL A 19 -11.75 20.19 -13.60
C VAL A 19 -10.98 19.43 -14.68
N LYS A 20 -9.83 19.98 -15.08
CA LYS A 20 -8.98 19.37 -16.12
C LYS A 20 -8.22 18.13 -15.65
N ALA A 21 -7.80 18.12 -14.39
CA ALA A 21 -7.02 17.05 -13.80
C ALA A 21 -7.14 17.08 -12.28
N ILE A 22 -6.82 15.94 -11.65
CA ILE A 22 -6.73 15.79 -10.19
C ILE A 22 -5.31 15.35 -9.86
N GLY A 23 -4.66 16.06 -8.95
CA GLY A 23 -3.39 15.64 -8.34
C GLY A 23 -3.63 14.94 -7.02
N ILE A 24 -3.00 13.78 -6.82
CA ILE A 24 -3.09 13.02 -5.58
C ILE A 24 -1.75 13.07 -4.85
N THR A 25 -1.81 13.41 -3.56
CA THR A 25 -0.69 13.31 -2.61
C THR A 25 -1.24 12.82 -1.27
N ASN A 26 -0.41 12.16 -0.48
CA ASN A 26 -0.86 11.42 0.67
C ASN A 26 0.21 11.32 1.77
N GLN A 27 -0.23 10.98 2.98
CA GLN A 27 0.69 10.40 3.96
C GLN A 27 1.25 9.08 3.40
N ARG A 28 2.57 8.95 3.41
CA ARG A 28 3.29 7.81 2.85
C ARG A 28 3.37 6.69 3.89
N GLU A 29 3.82 5.51 3.44
CA GLU A 29 3.97 4.24 4.19
C GLU A 29 2.69 3.63 4.80
N THR A 30 1.69 4.43 5.17
CA THR A 30 0.41 3.94 5.70
C THR A 30 -0.17 2.88 4.78
N THR A 31 -0.47 1.72 5.36
CA THR A 31 -0.78 0.47 4.66
C THR A 31 -2.25 0.11 4.82
N LEU A 32 -2.92 -0.17 3.71
CA LEU A 32 -4.30 -0.66 3.68
C LEU A 32 -4.41 -1.89 2.78
N LEU A 33 -5.14 -2.90 3.26
CA LEU A 33 -5.60 -4.04 2.46
C LEU A 33 -7.13 -3.99 2.39
N TRP A 34 -7.70 -4.30 1.23
CA TRP A 34 -9.15 -4.35 1.03
C TRP A 34 -9.54 -5.49 0.09
N ASP A 35 -10.79 -5.93 0.19
CA ASP A 35 -11.35 -6.92 -0.73
C ASP A 35 -11.66 -6.26 -2.08
N LYS A 36 -11.17 -6.85 -3.18
CA LYS A 36 -11.33 -6.30 -4.54
C LYS A 36 -12.80 -6.31 -5.00
N ASN A 37 -13.59 -7.25 -4.50
CA ASN A 37 -14.96 -7.54 -4.94
C ASN A 37 -15.99 -6.74 -4.14
N THR A 38 -15.71 -6.44 -2.87
CA THR A 38 -16.62 -5.64 -2.02
C THR A 38 -16.14 -4.20 -1.83
N GLY A 39 -14.86 -3.93 -2.05
CA GLY A 39 -14.25 -2.63 -1.75
C GLY A 39 -14.07 -2.37 -0.26
N GLU A 40 -14.36 -3.33 0.60
CA GLU A 40 -14.28 -3.14 2.05
C GLU A 40 -12.86 -3.37 2.57
N PRO A 41 -12.32 -2.46 3.40
CA PRO A 41 -11.09 -2.70 4.13
C PRO A 41 -11.18 -3.96 5.00
N VAL A 42 -10.17 -4.83 4.94
CA VAL A 42 -10.13 -6.05 5.77
C VAL A 42 -9.67 -5.76 7.20
N HIS A 43 -9.10 -4.58 7.41
CA HIS A 43 -8.64 -4.06 8.69
C HIS A 43 -8.47 -2.54 8.58
N ASN A 44 -8.35 -1.85 9.72
CA ASN A 44 -7.92 -0.45 9.75
C ASN A 44 -6.57 -0.26 9.05
N ALA A 45 -6.40 0.91 8.44
CA ALA A 45 -5.10 1.32 7.91
C ALA A 45 -4.04 1.32 9.02
N LEU A 46 -2.90 0.69 8.76
CA LEU A 46 -1.76 0.70 9.66
C LEU A 46 -0.88 1.91 9.31
N VAL A 47 -0.96 2.94 10.15
CA VAL A 47 -0.27 4.23 9.92
C VAL A 47 1.24 4.05 9.98
N TRP A 48 1.98 4.89 9.28
CA TRP A 48 3.44 4.89 9.24
C TRP A 48 4.13 4.94 10.62
N GLN A 49 3.50 5.55 11.62
CA GLN A 49 4.01 5.61 13.01
C GLN A 49 3.81 4.32 13.82
N ASP A 50 3.05 3.36 13.29
CA ASP A 50 2.73 2.13 14.00
C ASP A 50 3.97 1.24 14.14
N THR A 51 4.32 0.90 15.38
CA THR A 51 5.52 0.14 15.74
C THR A 51 5.28 -1.36 15.93
N ARG A 52 4.07 -1.88 15.67
CA ARG A 52 3.70 -3.29 15.97
C ARG A 52 4.59 -4.32 15.26
N THR A 53 5.25 -3.91 14.18
CA THR A 53 6.09 -4.76 13.34
C THR A 53 7.56 -4.78 13.74
N ASP A 54 7.93 -4.18 14.88
CA ASP A 54 9.32 -4.15 15.36
C ASP A 54 9.93 -5.55 15.53
N ALA A 55 9.17 -6.49 16.11
CA ALA A 55 9.61 -7.86 16.28
C ALA A 55 9.80 -8.58 14.93
N LEU A 56 8.87 -8.36 13.99
CA LEU A 56 8.95 -8.89 12.63
C LEU A 56 10.16 -8.31 11.88
N CYS A 57 10.47 -7.02 12.04
CA CYS A 57 11.65 -6.42 11.42
C CYS A 57 12.95 -7.06 11.94
N LYS A 58 13.03 -7.36 13.25
CA LYS A 58 14.17 -8.10 13.83
C LYS A 58 14.27 -9.52 13.30
N GLU A 59 13.14 -10.19 13.09
CA GLU A 59 13.08 -11.52 12.49
C GLU A 59 13.56 -11.51 11.03
N LEU A 60 13.04 -10.58 10.21
CA LEU A 60 13.44 -10.41 8.82
C LEU A 60 14.92 -10.05 8.71
N GLY A 61 15.48 -9.34 9.68
CA GLY A 61 16.90 -8.99 9.74
C GLY A 61 17.79 -10.07 10.34
N ARG A 62 17.26 -11.22 10.77
CA ARG A 62 18.05 -12.24 11.46
C ARG A 62 19.25 -12.66 10.58
N ASN A 63 20.44 -12.68 11.18
CA ASN A 63 21.75 -12.99 10.57
C ASN A 63 22.34 -11.97 9.58
N VAL A 64 21.55 -11.02 9.04
CA VAL A 64 22.04 -10.01 8.08
C VAL A 64 22.03 -8.59 8.68
N GLY A 65 21.15 -8.35 9.65
CA GLY A 65 20.92 -7.05 10.27
C GLY A 65 19.84 -6.23 9.56
N GLN A 66 19.66 -4.99 10.04
CA GLN A 66 18.64 -4.07 9.54
C GLN A 66 18.82 -3.66 8.08
N ASP A 67 20.00 -3.83 7.49
CA ASP A 67 20.30 -3.38 6.13
C ASP A 67 20.08 -4.45 5.05
N ARG A 68 19.45 -5.58 5.40
CA ARG A 68 19.21 -6.72 4.52
C ARG A 68 18.69 -6.36 3.12
N PHE A 69 17.82 -5.35 3.01
CA PHE A 69 17.21 -4.91 1.74
C PHE A 69 17.64 -3.50 1.29
N ARG A 70 18.62 -2.89 1.97
CA ARG A 70 18.97 -1.48 1.75
C ARG A 70 19.57 -1.26 0.37
N ARG A 71 20.27 -2.24 -0.19
CA ARG A 71 20.90 -2.10 -1.52
C ARG A 71 19.85 -1.92 -2.62
N GLU A 72 18.76 -2.67 -2.56
CA GLU A 72 17.67 -2.65 -3.53
C GLU A 72 16.71 -1.49 -3.27
N THR A 73 16.35 -1.26 -2.01
CA THR A 73 15.25 -0.35 -1.64
C THR A 73 15.71 1.03 -1.16
N GLY A 74 16.98 1.18 -0.78
CA GLY A 74 17.48 2.35 -0.06
C GLY A 74 17.03 2.45 1.40
N LEU A 75 16.26 1.47 1.91
CA LEU A 75 15.61 1.53 3.22
C LEU A 75 16.17 0.47 4.19
N PRO A 76 16.26 0.78 5.49
CA PRO A 76 16.47 -0.25 6.51
C PRO A 76 15.17 -1.03 6.79
N LEU A 77 15.31 -2.21 7.40
CA LEU A 77 14.23 -2.89 8.09
C LEU A 77 13.82 -2.06 9.31
N ALA A 78 12.66 -1.44 9.23
CA ALA A 78 12.05 -0.67 10.31
C ALA A 78 10.54 -0.79 10.24
N SER A 79 9.88 -0.67 11.39
CA SER A 79 8.42 -0.69 11.48
C SER A 79 7.76 0.48 10.77
N TYR A 80 8.52 1.48 10.31
CA TYR A 80 8.04 2.64 9.56
C TYR A 80 7.39 2.26 8.21
N PHE A 81 7.95 1.29 7.47
CA PHE A 81 7.59 1.00 6.08
C PHE A 81 6.40 0.05 5.91
N ALA A 82 5.87 -0.05 4.68
CA ALA A 82 4.63 -0.78 4.40
C ALA A 82 4.78 -2.31 4.42
N GLY A 83 5.86 -2.86 3.86
CA GLY A 83 6.06 -4.31 3.70
C GLY A 83 5.84 -5.12 4.98
N PRO A 84 6.49 -4.76 6.12
CA PRO A 84 6.25 -5.44 7.38
C PRO A 84 4.79 -5.35 7.87
N LYS A 85 4.09 -4.25 7.58
CA LYS A 85 2.67 -4.08 7.93
C LYS A 85 1.76 -4.97 7.10
N VAL A 86 2.04 -5.11 5.80
CA VAL A 86 1.33 -6.05 4.92
C VAL A 86 1.51 -7.46 5.48
N ARG A 87 2.75 -7.88 5.75
CA ARG A 87 3.01 -9.22 6.31
C ARG A 87 2.30 -9.44 7.64
N TRP A 88 2.32 -8.45 8.54
CA TRP A 88 1.61 -8.54 9.81
C TRP A 88 0.10 -8.74 9.61
N LEU A 89 -0.54 -7.99 8.72
CA LEU A 89 -1.97 -8.15 8.43
C LEU A 89 -2.27 -9.56 7.92
N LEU A 90 -1.49 -10.04 6.95
CA LEU A 90 -1.67 -11.36 6.38
C LEU A 90 -1.44 -12.51 7.39
N ASP A 91 -0.69 -12.28 8.47
CA ASP A 91 -0.47 -13.25 9.55
C ASP A 91 -1.51 -13.18 10.67
N ASN A 92 -2.15 -12.02 10.87
CA ASN A 92 -2.96 -11.74 12.07
C ASN A 92 -4.45 -11.58 11.78
N VAL A 93 -4.85 -11.33 10.53
CA VAL A 93 -6.25 -11.25 10.13
C VAL A 93 -6.67 -12.62 9.60
N GLU A 94 -7.63 -13.25 10.28
CA GLU A 94 -8.12 -14.59 9.96
C GLU A 94 -8.57 -14.72 8.49
N GLY A 95 -8.09 -15.75 7.80
CA GLY A 95 -8.43 -16.04 6.40
C GLY A 95 -7.85 -15.06 5.37
N LEU A 96 -7.09 -14.04 5.80
CA LEU A 96 -6.61 -13.01 4.87
C LEU A 96 -5.50 -13.53 3.95
N ARG A 97 -4.66 -14.43 4.46
CA ARG A 97 -3.57 -15.07 3.70
C ARG A 97 -4.10 -15.77 2.46
N GLU A 98 -5.06 -16.66 2.65
CA GLU A 98 -5.64 -17.49 1.60
C GLU A 98 -6.34 -16.63 0.55
N ARG A 99 -7.08 -15.59 0.99
CA ARG A 99 -7.75 -14.65 0.09
C ARG A 99 -6.75 -13.80 -0.71
N ALA A 100 -5.64 -13.40 -0.11
CA ALA A 100 -4.58 -12.67 -0.80
C ALA A 100 -3.89 -13.54 -1.87
N GLU A 101 -3.66 -14.82 -1.57
CA GLU A 101 -3.10 -15.79 -2.51
C GLU A 101 -4.08 -16.16 -3.63
N ALA A 102 -5.39 -16.17 -3.34
CA ALA A 102 -6.46 -16.29 -4.35
C ALA A 102 -6.61 -15.03 -5.21
N GLY A 103 -5.90 -13.95 -4.87
CA GLY A 103 -5.95 -12.67 -5.59
C GLY A 103 -7.22 -11.88 -5.33
N ASP A 104 -7.93 -12.12 -4.22
CA ASP A 104 -9.15 -11.40 -3.83
C ASP A 104 -8.88 -10.14 -3.00
N ILE A 105 -7.62 -9.94 -2.60
CA ILE A 105 -7.20 -8.81 -1.79
C ILE A 105 -6.29 -7.90 -2.60
N LEU A 106 -6.51 -6.60 -2.46
CA LEU A 106 -5.60 -5.57 -2.95
C LEU A 106 -4.89 -4.92 -1.77
N PHE A 107 -3.62 -4.58 -1.97
CA PHE A 107 -2.81 -3.75 -1.10
C PHE A 107 -2.59 -2.38 -1.74
N GLY A 108 -2.51 -1.35 -0.92
CA GLY A 108 -2.09 -0.03 -1.37
C GLY A 108 -1.57 0.83 -0.24
N THR A 109 -0.69 1.76 -0.61
CA THR A 109 -0.56 3.01 0.13
C THR A 109 -1.79 3.89 -0.13
N MET A 110 -1.89 5.01 0.59
CA MET A 110 -3.11 5.83 0.58
C MET A 110 -3.44 6.45 -0.79
N ASP A 111 -2.45 6.68 -1.66
CA ASP A 111 -2.67 7.06 -3.06
C ASP A 111 -3.43 5.98 -3.83
N SER A 112 -2.98 4.72 -3.80
CA SER A 112 -3.65 3.61 -4.48
C SER A 112 -5.09 3.44 -4.01
N TRP A 113 -5.32 3.52 -2.70
CA TRP A 113 -6.67 3.44 -2.13
C TRP A 113 -7.57 4.57 -2.65
N VAL A 114 -7.08 5.81 -2.65
CA VAL A 114 -7.85 6.96 -3.11
C VAL A 114 -8.10 6.89 -4.61
N ILE A 115 -7.11 6.53 -5.42
CA ILE A 115 -7.25 6.37 -6.87
C ILE A 115 -8.27 5.28 -7.19
N TRP A 116 -8.15 4.11 -6.56
CA TRP A 116 -9.06 2.98 -6.77
C TRP A 116 -10.52 3.37 -6.52
N ASN A 117 -10.79 4.05 -5.39
CA ASN A 117 -12.14 4.52 -5.06
C ASN A 117 -12.65 5.62 -6.00
N LEU A 118 -11.80 6.57 -6.39
CA LEU A 118 -12.19 7.67 -7.27
C LEU A 118 -12.42 7.25 -8.72
N THR A 119 -11.88 6.09 -9.13
CA THR A 119 -11.96 5.61 -10.53
C THR A 119 -13.01 4.52 -10.75
N GLY A 120 -13.76 4.12 -9.72
CA GLY A 120 -14.88 3.17 -9.86
C GLY A 120 -14.95 2.11 -8.77
N GLY A 121 -13.92 1.95 -7.95
CA GLY A 121 -13.90 0.95 -6.90
C GLY A 121 -14.18 -0.46 -7.42
N THR A 122 -15.22 -1.11 -6.90
CA THR A 122 -15.65 -2.45 -7.35
C THR A 122 -16.12 -2.45 -8.81
N ASP A 123 -16.48 -1.29 -9.36
CA ASP A 123 -16.98 -1.09 -10.72
C ASP A 123 -15.85 -0.74 -11.71
N GLY A 124 -14.68 -1.36 -11.55
CA GLY A 124 -13.52 -1.17 -12.44
C GLY A 124 -12.51 -0.13 -11.98
N GLY A 125 -12.40 0.08 -10.66
CA GLY A 125 -11.39 0.94 -10.05
C GLY A 125 -9.96 0.58 -10.48
N VAL A 126 -9.18 1.60 -10.80
CA VAL A 126 -7.80 1.47 -11.25
C VAL A 126 -6.89 1.30 -10.04
N HIS A 127 -6.24 0.14 -9.94
CA HIS A 127 -5.29 -0.18 -8.88
C HIS A 127 -3.87 0.14 -9.35
N VAL A 128 -3.35 1.28 -8.91
CA VAL A 128 -2.02 1.80 -9.31
C VAL A 128 -1.37 2.57 -8.17
N THR A 129 -0.05 2.75 -8.23
CA THR A 129 0.72 3.66 -7.38
C THR A 129 1.79 4.36 -8.22
N ASP A 130 2.32 5.48 -7.74
CA ASP A 130 3.48 6.10 -8.35
C ASP A 130 4.79 5.56 -7.76
N VAL A 131 5.90 5.80 -8.46
CA VAL A 131 7.22 5.33 -8.04
C VAL A 131 7.68 5.94 -6.71
N THR A 132 7.22 7.16 -6.38
CA THR A 132 7.58 7.78 -5.11
C THR A 132 6.89 7.11 -3.94
N ASN A 133 5.61 6.75 -4.03
CA ASN A 133 4.93 5.93 -3.01
C ASN A 133 5.46 4.49 -2.98
N ALA A 134 5.62 3.84 -4.13
CA ALA A 134 6.16 2.48 -4.22
C ALA A 134 7.54 2.35 -3.57
N SER A 135 8.42 3.35 -3.72
CA SER A 135 9.75 3.39 -3.08
C SER A 135 9.70 3.33 -1.54
N ARG A 136 8.56 3.63 -0.92
CA ARG A 136 8.38 3.68 0.54
C ARG A 136 7.87 2.38 1.13
N THR A 137 7.59 1.41 0.27
CA THR A 137 6.98 0.14 0.70
C THR A 137 7.98 -0.84 1.28
N LEU A 138 9.29 -0.64 1.05
CA LEU A 138 10.33 -1.68 1.21
C LEU A 138 10.22 -2.83 0.19
N LEU A 139 9.33 -2.74 -0.80
CA LEU A 139 9.07 -3.83 -1.76
C LEU A 139 9.54 -3.51 -3.18
N MET A 140 9.74 -2.23 -3.51
CA MET A 140 10.23 -1.79 -4.82
C MET A 140 11.75 -1.71 -4.83
N ASN A 141 12.36 -2.23 -5.90
CA ASN A 141 13.77 -2.05 -6.19
C ASN A 141 13.97 -0.70 -6.92
N LEU A 142 14.80 0.18 -6.35
CA LEU A 142 15.07 1.53 -6.87
C LEU A 142 15.89 1.52 -8.17
N HIS A 143 16.61 0.44 -8.47
CA HIS A 143 17.42 0.34 -9.69
C HIS A 143 16.57 -0.07 -10.88
N THR A 144 15.62 -0.99 -10.67
CA THR A 144 14.74 -1.51 -11.73
C THR A 144 13.41 -0.78 -11.82
N MET A 145 13.04 -0.01 -10.78
CA MET A 145 11.75 0.66 -10.66
C MET A 145 10.57 -0.32 -10.73
N ALA A 146 10.77 -1.53 -10.21
CA ALA A 146 9.78 -2.61 -10.19
C ALA A 146 9.73 -3.28 -8.81
N TRP A 147 8.64 -3.99 -8.54
CA TRP A 147 8.53 -4.85 -7.35
C TRP A 147 9.63 -5.92 -7.36
N ASP A 148 10.32 -6.09 -6.23
CA ASP A 148 11.42 -7.04 -6.10
C ASP A 148 10.91 -8.40 -5.61
N GLU A 149 10.83 -9.38 -6.52
CA GLU A 149 10.32 -10.72 -6.22
C GLU A 149 11.05 -11.41 -5.05
N LYS A 150 12.36 -11.17 -4.89
CA LYS A 150 13.14 -11.78 -3.80
C LYS A 150 12.78 -11.18 -2.47
N ILE A 151 12.53 -9.87 -2.42
CA ILE A 151 12.05 -9.20 -1.22
C ILE A 151 10.63 -9.64 -0.89
N LEU A 152 9.73 -9.68 -1.87
CA LEU A 152 8.35 -10.18 -1.70
C LEU A 152 8.33 -11.60 -1.12
N HIS A 153 9.12 -12.51 -1.71
CA HIS A 153 9.25 -13.87 -1.21
C HIS A 153 9.84 -13.92 0.21
N SER A 154 10.89 -13.12 0.48
CA SER A 154 11.52 -13.07 1.81
C SER A 154 10.59 -12.53 2.90
N ILE A 155 9.73 -11.56 2.58
CA ILE A 155 8.76 -11.00 3.51
C ILE A 155 7.48 -11.86 3.55
N GLY A 156 7.22 -12.69 2.54
CA GLY A 156 6.03 -13.53 2.44
C GLY A 156 4.79 -12.74 2.01
N ILE A 157 4.92 -11.94 0.95
CA ILE A 157 3.83 -11.16 0.36
C ILE A 157 3.56 -11.70 -1.06
N PRO A 158 2.33 -12.14 -1.37
CA PRO A 158 1.99 -12.55 -2.73
C PRO A 158 1.98 -11.35 -3.67
N ALA A 159 2.63 -11.45 -4.84
CA ALA A 159 2.69 -10.34 -5.79
C ALA A 159 1.31 -9.89 -6.30
N ALA A 160 0.31 -10.78 -6.26
CA ALA A 160 -1.06 -10.53 -6.72
C ALA A 160 -1.79 -9.40 -5.95
N VAL A 161 -1.34 -9.02 -4.75
CA VAL A 161 -1.95 -7.90 -4.01
C VAL A 161 -1.42 -6.53 -4.43
N LEU A 162 -0.30 -6.47 -5.17
CA LEU A 162 0.40 -5.22 -5.46
C LEU A 162 -0.25 -4.46 -6.64
N PRO A 163 -0.26 -3.11 -6.62
CA PRO A 163 -0.64 -2.28 -7.76
C PRO A 163 0.42 -2.26 -8.88
#